data_AF-A0A0C1E219-F1
#
_entry.id   AF-A0A0C1E219-F1
#
_cell.length_a   1.000
_cell.length_b   1.000
_cell.length_c   1.000
_cell.angle_alpha   90.00
_cell.angle_beta   90.00
_cell.angle_gamma   90.00
#
_symmetry.space_group_name_H-M   'P 1'
#
loop_
_entity.id
_entity.type
_entity.pdbx_description
1 polymer ?
#
loop_
_entity_poly.entity_id
_entity_poly.type
_entity_poly.pdbx_seq_one_letter_code
_entity_poly.pdbx_strand_id
1 'polypeptide(L)'
;MPHQTTNQQTVDTSVKYGDWRDELFQNGYVVLKGVIPQARCDHYVEKMFQWLESFPYGFSRHDRSTWTEEHLPTHIKGGMYHRYRVQHERTGEEPHFLTHNAIASCSEPGVLDVFSKLWGTDKLLVSFDGINFTLPAGKPLPPTQPWPHIDQNPQREGMQCVQGILNFAPNGPKDGGLLVMKGSTKLMPEFFREHSKVIGRQTWGPTDWFGFEGDELKWFEDRGCETIKVNADAGDVILWDSRTMHFNCVPTSQNIRSLVYACYTPASFATTETLQKKAELFDERVGTTHWPHDNVFKCSVEKMRPDEEAEGSSKRLFEEPIVTDQILKLAGKVPY
;
A
#
# COMPACT_ATOMS: atom_id res chain seq x y z
N MET A 1 -6.18 27.02 5.28
CA MET A 1 -5.99 26.39 6.60
C MET A 1 -5.97 24.90 6.35
N PRO A 2 -4.92 24.16 6.72
CA PRO A 2 -4.93 22.71 6.52
C PRO A 2 -6.13 22.17 7.30
N HIS A 3 -6.90 21.29 6.66
CA HIS A 3 -8.16 20.79 7.18
C HIS A 3 -7.94 20.13 8.54
N GLN A 4 -8.17 20.86 9.64
CA GLN A 4 -8.41 20.27 10.94
C GLN A 4 -9.72 19.50 10.80
N THR A 5 -9.64 18.19 10.66
CA THR A 5 -10.77 17.28 10.75
C THR A 5 -11.40 17.48 12.12
N THR A 6 -12.57 18.12 12.16
CA THR A 6 -13.26 18.60 13.37
C THR A 6 -13.85 17.50 14.24
N ASN A 7 -13.63 16.23 13.90
CA ASN A 7 -13.97 15.04 14.69
C ASN A 7 -12.98 13.93 14.33
N GLN A 8 -11.78 13.91 14.93
CA GLN A 8 -10.78 12.89 14.63
C GLN A 8 -11.19 11.55 15.23
N GLN A 9 -11.93 10.75 14.45
CA GLN A 9 -12.16 9.35 14.78
C GLN A 9 -10.81 8.63 14.69
N THR A 10 -10.27 8.26 15.85
CA THR A 10 -8.96 7.62 16.00
C THR A 10 -9.13 6.37 16.84
N VAL A 11 -8.23 5.39 16.65
CA VAL A 11 -8.19 4.21 17.50
C VAL A 11 -7.45 4.54 18.80
N ASP A 12 -8.05 4.21 19.94
CA ASP A 12 -7.37 4.28 21.23
C ASP A 12 -6.31 3.17 21.33
N THR A 13 -5.08 3.54 21.02
CA THR A 13 -3.91 2.65 21.08
C THR A 13 -3.48 2.28 22.50
N SER A 14 -4.12 2.81 23.55
CA SER A 14 -3.85 2.45 24.95
C SER A 14 -4.60 1.20 25.41
N VAL A 15 -5.70 0.84 24.72
CA VAL A 15 -6.48 -0.36 24.99
C VAL A 15 -5.64 -1.61 24.73
N LYS A 16 -5.71 -2.58 25.64
CA LYS A 16 -5.10 -3.90 25.50
C LYS A 16 -6.11 -4.89 24.97
N TYR A 17 -5.81 -5.50 23.82
CA TYR A 17 -6.70 -6.41 23.12
C TYR A 17 -6.37 -7.89 23.38
N GLY A 18 -5.16 -8.21 23.82
CA GLY A 18 -4.68 -9.57 24.01
C GLY A 18 -4.41 -10.31 22.69
N ASP A 19 -4.18 -9.57 21.60
CA ASP A 19 -3.89 -10.11 20.28
C ASP A 19 -2.89 -9.23 19.51
N TRP A 20 -2.73 -9.50 18.20
CA TRP A 20 -1.77 -8.85 17.31
C TRP A 20 -1.88 -7.31 17.27
N ARG A 21 -3.03 -6.73 17.64
CA ARG A 21 -3.19 -5.26 17.70
C ARG A 21 -2.27 -4.65 18.76
N ASP A 22 -2.04 -5.35 19.86
CA ASP A 22 -1.12 -4.91 20.90
C ASP A 22 0.31 -4.82 20.35
N GLU A 23 0.71 -5.74 19.47
CA GLU A 23 2.00 -5.70 18.79
C GLU A 23 2.09 -4.52 17.81
N LEU A 24 1.05 -4.31 16.98
CA LEU A 24 0.97 -3.17 16.08
C LEU A 24 1.14 -1.84 16.83
N PHE A 25 0.41 -1.64 17.93
CA PHE A 25 0.50 -0.39 18.71
C PHE A 25 1.81 -0.25 19.48
N GLN A 26 2.41 -1.37 19.88
CA GLN A 26 3.70 -1.37 20.57
C GLN A 26 4.86 -1.05 19.62
N ASN A 27 4.88 -1.69 18.46
CA ASN A 27 6.02 -1.70 17.54
C ASN A 27 5.87 -0.71 16.37
N GLY A 28 4.64 -0.28 16.06
CA GLY A 28 4.30 0.47 14.86
C GLY A 28 3.95 -0.42 13.67
N TYR A 29 4.20 -1.73 13.75
CA TYR A 29 3.91 -2.69 12.68
C TYR A 29 3.63 -4.09 13.24
N VAL A 30 3.04 -4.94 12.41
CA VAL A 30 2.83 -6.37 12.68
C VAL A 30 2.76 -7.16 11.37
N VAL A 31 3.10 -8.46 11.43
CA VAL A 31 2.94 -9.40 10.32
C VAL A 31 1.96 -10.50 10.74
N LEU A 32 0.82 -10.57 10.07
CA LEU A 32 -0.19 -11.58 10.30
C LEU A 32 0.03 -12.75 9.34
N LYS A 33 0.24 -13.95 9.90
CA LYS A 33 0.65 -15.13 9.15
C LYS A 33 -0.53 -15.81 8.45
N GLY A 34 -0.37 -16.16 7.18
CA GLY A 34 -1.30 -17.01 6.44
C GLY A 34 -2.74 -16.50 6.36
N VAL A 35 -2.92 -15.17 6.27
CA VAL A 35 -4.24 -14.52 6.15
C VAL A 35 -4.90 -14.83 4.81
N ILE A 36 -4.09 -14.93 3.74
CA ILE A 36 -4.52 -15.29 2.40
C ILE A 36 -4.03 -16.71 2.11
N PRO A 37 -4.90 -17.65 1.68
CA PRO A 37 -4.49 -19.02 1.39
C PRO A 37 -3.44 -19.10 0.26
N GLN A 38 -2.49 -20.04 0.36
CA GLN A 38 -1.41 -20.21 -0.63
C GLN A 38 -1.92 -20.32 -2.07
N ALA A 39 -2.98 -21.10 -2.31
CA ALA A 39 -3.56 -21.25 -3.64
C ALA A 39 -4.08 -19.93 -4.23
N ARG A 40 -4.52 -18.99 -3.38
CA ARG A 40 -4.92 -17.63 -3.79
C ARG A 40 -3.71 -16.79 -4.14
N CYS A 41 -2.63 -16.88 -3.35
CA CYS A 41 -1.36 -16.22 -3.67
C CYS A 41 -0.80 -16.67 -5.02
N ASP A 42 -0.76 -17.98 -5.27
CA ASP A 42 -0.29 -18.55 -6.54
C ASP A 42 -1.11 -18.01 -7.72
N HIS A 43 -2.43 -17.92 -7.55
CA HIS A 43 -3.34 -17.36 -8.54
C HIS A 43 -3.08 -15.86 -8.80
N TYR A 44 -2.83 -15.07 -7.76
CA TYR A 44 -2.51 -13.65 -7.93
C TYR A 44 -1.18 -13.43 -8.63
N VAL A 45 -0.16 -14.23 -8.31
CA VAL A 45 1.14 -14.19 -8.99
C VAL A 45 0.97 -14.54 -10.47
N GLU A 46 0.20 -15.59 -10.78
CA GLU A 46 -0.14 -15.97 -12.16
C GLU A 46 -0.79 -14.81 -12.92
N LYS A 47 -1.79 -14.15 -12.31
CA LYS A 47 -2.47 -13.00 -12.93
C LYS A 47 -1.56 -11.79 -13.12
N MET A 48 -0.63 -11.51 -12.21
CA MET A 48 0.37 -10.45 -12.40
C MET A 48 1.30 -10.74 -13.59
N PHE A 49 1.70 -12.00 -13.79
CA PHE A 49 2.47 -12.36 -14.98
C PHE A 49 1.64 -12.26 -16.27
N GLN A 50 0.40 -12.75 -16.29
CA GLN A 50 -0.50 -12.60 -17.45
C GLN A 50 -0.70 -11.12 -17.81
N TRP A 51 -0.87 -10.27 -16.79
CA TRP A 51 -0.98 -8.83 -16.97
C TRP A 51 0.28 -8.25 -17.63
N LEU A 52 1.49 -8.62 -17.20
CA LEU A 52 2.72 -8.18 -17.88
C LEU A 52 2.85 -8.71 -19.31
N GLU A 53 2.53 -9.99 -19.54
CA GLU A 53 2.57 -10.63 -20.86
C GLU A 53 1.58 -10.04 -21.86
N SER A 54 0.54 -9.37 -21.35
CA SER A 54 -0.47 -8.72 -22.17
C SER A 54 0.00 -7.39 -22.79
N PHE A 55 1.17 -6.87 -22.40
CA PHE A 55 1.77 -5.67 -23.01
C PHE A 55 2.58 -6.03 -24.26
N PRO A 56 2.56 -5.18 -25.30
CA PRO A 56 3.22 -5.45 -26.58
C PRO A 56 4.75 -5.21 -26.54
N TYR A 57 5.39 -5.43 -25.40
CA TYR A 57 6.83 -5.18 -25.19
C TYR A 57 7.69 -6.44 -25.25
N GLY A 58 7.10 -7.60 -25.55
CA GLY A 58 7.82 -8.86 -25.69
C GLY A 58 8.29 -9.48 -24.38
N PHE A 59 7.68 -9.11 -23.25
CA PHE A 59 7.89 -9.78 -21.97
C PHE A 59 7.48 -11.26 -22.04
N SER A 60 8.30 -12.14 -21.47
CA SER A 60 8.01 -13.54 -21.25
C SER A 60 8.44 -13.95 -19.83
N ARG A 61 7.52 -14.54 -19.06
CA ARG A 61 7.87 -15.07 -17.73
C ARG A 61 8.90 -16.22 -17.79
N HIS A 62 8.99 -16.88 -18.94
CA HIS A 62 9.88 -18.03 -19.14
C HIS A 62 11.26 -17.63 -19.69
N ASP A 63 11.47 -16.36 -20.01
CA ASP A 63 12.75 -15.84 -20.47
C ASP A 63 13.21 -14.67 -19.59
N ARG A 64 14.15 -14.94 -18.68
CA ARG A 64 14.69 -13.90 -17.77
C ARG A 64 15.43 -12.78 -18.50
N SER A 65 15.85 -12.98 -19.76
CA SER A 65 16.45 -11.90 -20.54
C SER A 65 15.45 -10.79 -20.87
N THR A 66 14.15 -11.09 -20.86
CA THR A 66 13.07 -10.11 -21.06
C THR A 66 12.59 -9.48 -19.75
N TRP A 67 13.24 -9.70 -18.60
CA TRP A 67 12.82 -9.13 -17.31
C TRP A 67 13.45 -7.74 -17.07
N THR A 68 13.72 -7.01 -18.14
CA THR A 68 14.35 -5.68 -18.10
C THR A 68 13.29 -4.59 -18.29
N GLU A 69 13.65 -3.35 -17.94
CA GLU A 69 12.73 -2.21 -18.07
C GLU A 69 12.18 -2.07 -19.49
N GLU A 70 12.97 -2.35 -20.53
CA GLU A 70 12.57 -2.24 -21.94
C GLU A 70 11.36 -3.11 -22.29
N HIS A 71 11.25 -4.28 -21.67
CA HIS A 71 10.18 -5.25 -21.89
C HIS A 71 8.99 -5.07 -20.93
N LEU A 72 9.07 -4.16 -19.98
CA LEU A 72 8.04 -3.94 -18.97
C LEU A 72 7.34 -2.58 -19.19
N PRO A 73 6.05 -2.48 -18.85
CA PRO A 73 5.38 -1.17 -18.79
C PRO A 73 6.08 -0.25 -17.79
N THR A 74 5.98 1.05 -18.02
CA THR A 74 6.58 2.07 -17.14
C THR A 74 6.13 1.89 -15.69
N HIS A 75 7.12 1.86 -14.81
CA HIS A 75 6.96 1.66 -13.37
C HIS A 75 8.05 2.40 -12.62
N ILE A 76 7.86 2.53 -11.31
CA ILE A 76 8.82 3.22 -10.44
C ILE A 76 9.46 2.24 -9.46
N LYS A 77 10.64 2.59 -8.97
CA LYS A 77 11.31 1.93 -7.82
C LYS A 77 11.38 0.39 -7.94
N GLY A 78 11.68 -0.11 -9.13
CA GLY A 78 11.96 -1.53 -9.38
C GLY A 78 10.73 -2.44 -9.43
N GLY A 79 9.52 -1.90 -9.61
CA GLY A 79 8.33 -2.71 -9.92
C GLY A 79 7.03 -2.19 -9.31
N MET A 80 6.98 -0.94 -8.84
CA MET A 80 5.73 -0.34 -8.36
C MET A 80 4.90 0.17 -9.53
N TYR A 81 3.69 -0.37 -9.68
CA TYR A 81 2.75 -0.01 -10.72
C TYR A 81 1.53 0.69 -10.10
N HIS A 82 1.32 1.96 -10.46
CA HIS A 82 0.13 2.74 -10.09
C HIS A 82 -0.67 3.20 -11.33
N ARG A 83 -0.31 2.72 -12.52
CA ARG A 83 -0.89 3.09 -13.83
C ARG A 83 -1.68 1.93 -14.43
N TYR A 84 -2.17 2.13 -15.66
CA TYR A 84 -2.85 1.11 -16.47
C TYR A 84 -4.05 0.50 -15.75
N ARG A 85 -4.69 1.31 -14.91
CA ARG A 85 -5.84 0.90 -14.08
C ARG A 85 -5.59 -0.39 -13.30
N VAL A 86 -4.33 -0.70 -12.97
CA VAL A 86 -3.92 -1.96 -12.35
C VAL A 86 -4.65 -2.23 -11.02
N GLN A 87 -5.09 -1.17 -10.36
CA GLN A 87 -5.89 -1.20 -9.15
C GLN A 87 -7.27 -1.84 -9.36
N HIS A 88 -7.76 -1.83 -10.60
CA HIS A 88 -9.08 -2.31 -11.01
C HIS A 88 -9.01 -3.50 -11.98
N GLU A 89 -7.83 -4.03 -12.30
CA GLU A 89 -7.64 -5.19 -13.20
C GLU A 89 -8.22 -6.45 -12.58
N ARG A 90 -8.95 -7.27 -13.36
CA ARG A 90 -9.46 -8.56 -12.90
C ARG A 90 -8.35 -9.57 -12.64
N THR A 91 -8.47 -10.27 -11.52
CA THR A 91 -7.51 -11.29 -11.08
C THR A 91 -8.18 -12.61 -10.68
N GLY A 92 -9.35 -12.95 -11.25
CA GLY A 92 -10.11 -14.15 -10.87
C GLY A 92 -11.15 -14.57 -11.91
N GLU A 93 -11.38 -15.87 -12.10
CA GLU A 93 -12.27 -16.40 -13.15
C GLU A 93 -13.69 -16.75 -12.64
N GLU A 94 -13.87 -17.01 -11.35
CA GLU A 94 -15.07 -17.65 -10.78
C GLU A 94 -16.05 -16.69 -10.08
N PRO A 95 -17.32 -16.59 -10.52
CA PRO A 95 -18.31 -15.65 -9.98
C PRO A 95 -18.78 -15.94 -8.54
N HIS A 96 -18.46 -17.11 -7.97
CA HIS A 96 -18.99 -17.56 -6.68
C HIS A 96 -18.07 -17.35 -5.47
N PHE A 97 -16.82 -16.95 -5.69
CA PHE A 97 -15.90 -16.52 -4.63
C PHE A 97 -15.71 -15.01 -4.75
N LEU A 98 -15.75 -14.28 -3.64
CA LEU A 98 -15.83 -12.81 -3.54
C LEU A 98 -14.58 -12.06 -4.04
N THR A 99 -13.86 -12.57 -5.04
CA THR A 99 -12.49 -12.19 -5.30
C THR A 99 -12.22 -11.81 -6.77
N HIS A 100 -12.43 -10.56 -7.13
CA HIS A 100 -12.01 -9.98 -8.43
C HIS A 100 -11.27 -8.63 -8.27
N ASN A 101 -9.96 -8.60 -8.60
CA ASN A 101 -8.98 -7.48 -8.72
C ASN A 101 -7.85 -7.34 -7.68
N ALA A 102 -6.94 -6.35 -7.86
CA ALA A 102 -6.17 -5.78 -6.74
C ALA A 102 -7.13 -5.40 -5.59
N ILE A 103 -8.28 -4.79 -5.89
CA ILE A 103 -9.42 -4.56 -4.97
C ILE A 103 -10.00 -5.84 -4.36
N ALA A 104 -9.79 -7.01 -4.95
CA ALA A 104 -10.29 -8.26 -4.38
C ALA A 104 -9.33 -9.07 -3.57
N SER A 105 -8.03 -8.94 -3.80
CA SER A 105 -7.13 -9.26 -2.69
C SER A 105 -7.57 -8.46 -1.46
N CYS A 106 -8.08 -7.23 -1.67
CA CYS A 106 -8.74 -6.44 -0.67
C CYS A 106 -10.22 -6.84 -0.33
N SER A 107 -10.75 -7.92 -0.89
CA SER A 107 -12.06 -8.48 -0.53
C SER A 107 -11.95 -9.92 -0.02
N GLU A 108 -10.72 -10.44 0.12
CA GLU A 108 -10.47 -11.74 0.74
C GLU A 108 -11.02 -11.75 2.17
N PRO A 109 -11.79 -12.78 2.58
CA PRO A 109 -12.43 -12.81 3.89
C PRO A 109 -11.44 -12.63 5.04
N GLY A 110 -10.25 -13.24 4.95
CA GLY A 110 -9.20 -13.07 5.97
C GLY A 110 -8.69 -11.63 6.05
N VAL A 111 -8.56 -10.94 4.92
CA VAL A 111 -8.11 -9.54 4.89
C VAL A 111 -9.18 -8.63 5.49
N LEU A 112 -10.44 -8.82 5.10
CA LEU A 112 -11.57 -8.07 5.67
C LEU A 112 -11.67 -8.30 7.17
N ASP A 113 -11.56 -9.53 7.67
CA ASP A 113 -11.57 -9.83 9.11
C ASP A 113 -10.46 -9.08 9.86
N VAL A 114 -9.24 -9.07 9.32
CA VAL A 114 -8.10 -8.37 9.91
C VAL A 114 -8.39 -6.87 10.06
N PHE A 115 -8.86 -6.21 8.99
CA PHE A 115 -9.16 -4.77 9.06
C PHE A 115 -10.43 -4.47 9.86
N SER A 116 -11.45 -5.34 9.81
CA SER A 116 -12.65 -5.18 10.61
C SER A 116 -12.35 -5.28 12.09
N LYS A 117 -11.47 -6.19 12.46
CA LYS A 117 -10.98 -6.35 13.83
C LYS A 117 -10.09 -5.19 14.26
N LEU A 118 -9.25 -4.65 13.37
CA LEU A 118 -8.45 -3.45 13.63
C LEU A 118 -9.34 -2.27 14.03
N TRP A 119 -10.38 -2.03 13.24
CA TRP A 119 -11.21 -0.84 13.35
C TRP A 119 -12.47 -1.02 14.21
N GLY A 120 -12.78 -2.25 14.61
CA GLY A 120 -13.98 -2.57 15.39
C GLY A 120 -15.28 -2.49 14.60
N THR A 121 -15.23 -2.55 13.26
CA THR A 121 -16.41 -2.50 12.39
C THR A 121 -16.16 -3.21 11.06
N ASP A 122 -17.21 -3.83 10.52
CA ASP A 122 -17.26 -4.39 9.17
C ASP A 122 -17.56 -3.35 8.08
N LYS A 123 -17.90 -2.12 8.47
CA LYS A 123 -18.22 -1.01 7.56
C LYS A 123 -16.96 -0.28 7.12
N LEU A 124 -16.26 -0.82 6.13
CA LEU A 124 -14.93 -0.35 5.72
C LEU A 124 -14.92 0.35 4.35
N LEU A 125 -14.01 1.29 4.15
CA LEU A 125 -13.61 1.76 2.82
C LEU A 125 -12.21 1.24 2.56
N VAL A 126 -11.91 0.92 1.30
CA VAL A 126 -10.58 0.44 0.88
C VAL A 126 -9.86 1.48 0.00
N SER A 127 -8.53 1.61 0.12
CA SER A 127 -7.73 2.36 -0.84
C SER A 127 -7.65 1.63 -2.19
N PHE A 128 -7.60 2.38 -3.29
CA PHE A 128 -7.28 1.85 -4.61
C PHE A 128 -5.83 2.17 -4.94
N ASP A 129 -4.92 1.60 -4.16
CA ASP A 129 -3.49 1.80 -4.32
C ASP A 129 -2.90 0.82 -5.35
N GLY A 130 -1.61 0.97 -5.67
CA GLY A 130 -0.91 0.18 -6.67
C GLY A 130 -0.55 -1.23 -6.23
N ILE A 131 0.13 -1.91 -7.16
CA ILE A 131 0.79 -3.19 -6.89
C ILE A 131 2.30 -3.00 -6.89
N ASN A 132 3.02 -3.96 -6.30
CA ASN A 132 4.43 -4.11 -6.60
C ASN A 132 4.69 -5.50 -7.16
N PHE A 133 5.24 -5.53 -8.37
CA PHE A 133 5.71 -6.73 -9.03
C PHE A 133 7.14 -6.55 -9.50
N THR A 134 8.10 -6.87 -8.64
CA THR A 134 9.54 -6.77 -8.92
C THR A 134 10.05 -8.09 -9.48
N LEU A 135 10.74 -8.01 -10.62
CA LEU A 135 11.30 -9.15 -11.35
C LEU A 135 12.82 -9.03 -11.45
N PRO A 136 13.61 -9.70 -10.58
CA PRO A 136 15.07 -9.65 -10.69
C PRO A 136 15.59 -10.32 -11.97
N ALA A 137 16.34 -9.57 -12.78
CA ALA A 137 16.86 -9.99 -14.08
C ALA A 137 18.32 -10.51 -14.03
N GLY A 138 18.70 -11.24 -12.99
CA GLY A 138 20.05 -11.81 -12.83
C GLY A 138 21.12 -10.82 -12.36
N LYS A 139 20.84 -9.51 -12.35
CA LYS A 139 21.73 -8.46 -11.81
C LYS A 139 21.03 -7.81 -10.61
N PRO A 140 21.71 -7.69 -9.45
CA PRO A 140 21.18 -6.90 -8.34
C PRO A 140 20.90 -5.47 -8.78
N LEU A 141 19.78 -4.92 -8.32
CA LEU A 141 19.48 -3.50 -8.55
C LEU A 141 20.47 -2.63 -7.76
N PRO A 142 20.86 -1.46 -8.27
CA PRO A 142 21.70 -0.53 -7.53
C PRO A 142 21.06 -0.17 -6.17
N PRO A 143 21.83 -0.13 -5.08
CA PRO A 143 21.30 0.30 -3.78
C PRO A 143 20.68 1.70 -3.86
N THR A 144 19.48 1.85 -3.30
CA THR A 144 18.82 3.15 -3.15
C THR A 144 19.21 3.78 -1.83
N GLN A 145 19.38 5.11 -1.82
CA GLN A 145 19.56 5.84 -0.57
C GLN A 145 18.31 5.71 0.31
N PRO A 146 18.45 5.54 1.65
CA PRO A 146 17.30 5.59 2.56
C PRO A 146 16.55 6.91 2.43
N TRP A 147 15.23 6.84 2.57
CA TRP A 147 14.32 7.97 2.47
C TRP A 147 13.25 7.84 3.57
N PRO A 148 13.66 7.89 4.85
CA PRO A 148 12.77 7.64 5.98
C PRO A 148 11.63 8.67 5.99
N HIS A 149 10.40 8.19 6.08
CA HIS A 149 9.21 9.03 6.11
C HIS A 149 8.07 8.41 6.91
N ILE A 150 7.07 9.24 7.20
CA ILE A 150 5.73 8.84 7.63
C ILE A 150 4.72 9.37 6.61
N ASP A 151 3.57 8.70 6.51
CA ASP A 151 2.48 9.08 5.60
C ASP A 151 1.19 9.47 6.33
N GLN A 152 1.32 9.81 7.61
CA GLN A 152 0.33 10.59 8.33
C GLN A 152 1.00 11.88 8.81
N ASN A 153 0.51 13.02 8.32
CA ASN A 153 1.07 14.32 8.68
C ASN A 153 1.10 14.49 10.21
N PRO A 154 2.18 15.05 10.80
CA PRO A 154 2.24 15.32 12.25
C PRO A 154 1.17 16.29 12.76
N GLN A 155 0.46 17.00 11.89
CA GLN A 155 -0.71 17.83 12.21
C GLN A 155 -1.98 17.00 12.46
N ARG A 156 -1.99 15.70 12.14
CA ARG A 156 -3.08 14.77 12.45
C ARG A 156 -2.77 14.03 13.75
N GLU A 157 -3.69 14.09 14.72
CA GLU A 157 -3.53 13.40 15.99
C GLU A 157 -4.15 12.00 15.96
N GLY A 158 -3.66 11.13 16.85
CA GLY A 158 -4.10 9.74 16.98
C GLY A 158 -3.77 8.86 15.76
N MET A 159 -4.15 7.59 15.82
CA MET A 159 -3.98 6.66 14.68
C MET A 159 -5.21 6.79 13.76
N GLN A 160 -5.02 7.33 12.56
CA GLN A 160 -6.10 7.52 11.57
C GLN A 160 -5.92 6.64 10.33
N CYS A 161 -4.70 6.18 10.07
CA CYS A 161 -4.38 5.36 8.91
C CYS A 161 -3.40 4.25 9.30
N VAL A 162 -3.72 3.03 8.86
CA VAL A 162 -2.85 1.86 8.98
C VAL A 162 -2.71 1.28 7.57
N GLN A 163 -1.51 1.42 7.01
CA GLN A 163 -1.19 0.88 5.70
C GLN A 163 -1.00 -0.63 5.78
N GLY A 164 -1.15 -1.29 4.63
CA GLY A 164 -1.00 -2.73 4.53
C GLY A 164 -0.37 -3.18 3.23
N ILE A 165 0.31 -4.32 3.31
CA ILE A 165 0.83 -5.09 2.18
C ILE A 165 0.19 -6.47 2.25
N LEU A 166 -0.51 -6.85 1.18
CA LEU A 166 -0.99 -8.20 0.94
C LEU A 166 0.10 -8.94 0.16
N ASN A 167 0.84 -9.82 0.83
CA ASN A 167 2.05 -10.42 0.27
C ASN A 167 1.75 -11.76 -0.42
N PHE A 168 2.14 -11.93 -1.70
CA PHE A 168 1.81 -13.13 -2.49
C PHE A 168 3.01 -14.01 -2.81
N ALA A 169 4.24 -13.53 -2.58
CA ALA A 169 5.47 -14.27 -2.82
C ALA A 169 6.41 -14.20 -1.61
N PRO A 170 7.33 -15.17 -1.42
CA PRO A 170 8.31 -15.10 -0.34
C PRO A 170 9.06 -13.76 -0.33
N ASN A 171 9.16 -13.14 0.85
CA ASN A 171 9.87 -11.90 1.07
C ASN A 171 10.75 -11.99 2.32
N GLY A 172 11.95 -12.52 2.14
CA GLY A 172 12.96 -12.69 3.17
C GLY A 172 13.96 -11.53 3.29
N PRO A 173 15.03 -11.73 4.09
CA PRO A 173 15.97 -10.68 4.47
C PRO A 173 16.78 -10.06 3.32
N LYS A 174 16.91 -10.78 2.19
CA LYS A 174 17.68 -10.34 1.01
C LYS A 174 16.78 -9.83 -0.11
N ASP A 175 15.47 -9.96 0.05
CA ASP A 175 14.49 -9.45 -0.91
C ASP A 175 14.29 -7.95 -0.67
N GLY A 176 13.79 -7.26 -1.70
CA GLY A 176 13.39 -5.86 -1.56
C GLY A 176 12.14 -5.76 -0.69
N GLY A 177 11.81 -4.58 -0.23
CA GLY A 177 10.54 -4.36 0.46
C GLY A 177 10.61 -3.36 1.59
N LEU A 178 9.65 -3.48 2.50
CA LEU A 178 9.40 -2.51 3.55
C LEU A 178 10.44 -2.63 4.69
N LEU A 179 11.06 -1.50 5.04
CA LEU A 179 11.73 -1.33 6.32
C LEU A 179 10.90 -0.40 7.18
N VAL A 180 10.80 -0.73 8.46
CA VAL A 180 10.10 0.06 9.47
C VAL A 180 11.06 0.36 10.61
N MET A 181 10.96 1.54 11.20
CA MET A 181 11.66 1.88 12.43
C MET A 181 10.78 1.50 13.61
N LYS A 182 11.01 0.29 14.13
CA LYS A 182 10.28 -0.27 15.25
C LYS A 182 10.33 0.68 16.46
N GLY A 183 9.16 1.02 16.98
CA GLY A 183 9.00 1.87 18.16
C GLY A 183 8.93 3.37 17.86
N SER A 184 9.20 3.83 16.64
CA SER A 184 9.26 5.26 16.31
C SER A 184 7.94 5.98 16.61
N THR A 185 6.80 5.33 16.37
CA THR A 185 5.45 5.88 16.54
C THR A 185 5.21 6.46 17.94
N LYS A 186 5.77 5.82 18.98
CA LYS A 186 5.62 6.29 20.37
C LYS A 186 6.40 7.54 20.66
N LEU A 187 7.51 7.75 19.95
CA LEU A 187 8.36 8.91 20.12
C LEU A 187 7.94 10.07 19.21
N MET A 188 7.08 9.85 18.20
CA MET A 188 6.61 10.91 17.29
C MET A 188 6.08 12.14 18.04
N PRO A 189 5.18 12.02 19.05
CA PRO A 189 4.70 13.21 19.77
C PRO A 189 5.82 13.97 20.51
N GLU A 190 6.82 13.26 21.04
CA GLU A 190 7.97 13.88 21.70
C GLU A 190 8.89 14.57 20.70
N PHE A 191 9.23 13.86 19.62
CA PHE A 191 10.05 14.39 18.53
C PHE A 191 9.48 15.71 18.00
N PHE A 192 8.20 15.75 17.64
CA PHE A 192 7.56 16.95 17.09
C PHE A 192 7.36 18.07 18.12
N ARG A 193 7.29 17.76 19.42
CA ARG A 193 7.33 18.80 20.47
C ARG A 193 8.72 19.43 20.58
N GLU A 194 9.78 18.61 20.61
CA GLU A 194 11.17 19.09 20.71
C GLU A 194 11.63 19.81 19.43
N HIS A 195 11.14 19.36 18.28
CA HIS A 195 11.52 19.86 16.95
C HIS A 195 10.38 20.60 16.27
N SER A 196 9.58 21.38 17.01
CA SER A 196 8.37 22.03 16.46
C SER A 196 8.59 22.86 15.20
N LYS A 197 9.81 23.33 14.95
CA LYS A 197 10.21 24.05 13.73
C LYS A 197 10.17 23.21 12.45
N VAL A 198 10.23 21.88 12.56
CA VAL A 198 10.13 20.97 11.40
C VAL A 198 8.68 20.76 10.98
N ILE A 199 7.71 21.03 11.86
CA ILE A 199 6.28 20.92 11.54
C ILE A 199 5.95 21.95 10.45
N GLY A 200 5.48 21.46 9.30
CA GLY A 200 5.19 22.32 8.14
C GLY A 200 6.40 22.59 7.25
N ARG A 201 7.55 21.96 7.49
CA ARG A 201 8.65 21.87 6.51
C ARG A 201 8.08 21.38 5.19
N GLN A 202 8.36 22.09 4.09
CA GLN A 202 7.99 21.61 2.77
C GLN A 202 8.77 20.34 2.48
N THR A 203 8.03 19.30 2.14
CA THR A 203 8.57 18.00 1.83
C THR A 203 8.31 17.62 0.37
N TRP A 204 8.94 16.54 -0.11
CA TRP A 204 8.80 16.11 -1.51
C TRP A 204 7.42 15.51 -1.83
N GLY A 205 6.68 15.07 -0.81
CA GLY A 205 5.41 14.34 -0.98
C GLY A 205 4.14 15.18 -0.83
N PRO A 206 2.97 14.53 -0.96
CA PRO A 206 1.66 15.15 -0.70
C PRO A 206 1.54 15.57 0.77
N THR A 207 0.46 16.27 1.11
CA THR A 207 0.22 16.82 2.46
C THR A 207 0.45 15.82 3.60
N ASP A 208 0.16 14.54 3.41
CA ASP A 208 0.31 13.53 4.47
C ASP A 208 1.73 12.96 4.62
N TRP A 209 2.65 13.28 3.70
CA TRP A 209 4.03 12.81 3.72
C TRP A 209 4.94 13.73 4.53
N PHE A 210 5.67 13.15 5.49
CA PHE A 210 6.74 13.84 6.21
C PHE A 210 8.03 13.03 6.18
N GLY A 211 9.08 13.60 5.58
CA GLY A 211 10.40 12.98 5.47
C GLY A 211 11.32 13.41 6.59
N PHE A 212 12.20 12.49 6.99
CA PHE A 212 13.19 12.69 8.03
C PHE A 212 14.60 12.83 7.45
N GLU A 213 15.41 13.66 8.11
CA GLU A 213 16.83 13.84 7.83
C GLU A 213 17.70 12.88 8.68
N GLY A 214 19.00 12.81 8.41
CA GLY A 214 19.89 11.81 9.03
C GLY A 214 20.10 12.00 10.53
N ASP A 215 20.18 13.24 11.00
CA ASP A 215 20.25 13.59 12.42
C ASP A 215 18.91 13.31 13.14
N GLU A 216 17.80 13.57 12.46
CA GLU A 216 16.45 13.22 12.95
C GLU A 216 16.29 11.70 13.09
N LEU A 217 16.75 10.90 12.11
CA LEU A 217 16.78 9.44 12.20
C LEU A 217 17.59 8.98 13.42
N LYS A 218 18.80 9.54 13.59
CA LYS A 218 19.68 9.24 14.72
C LYS A 218 19.03 9.56 16.07
N TRP A 219 18.20 10.60 16.17
CA TRP A 219 17.48 10.93 17.41
C TRP A 219 16.57 9.79 17.88
N PHE A 220 15.93 9.06 16.94
CA PHE A 220 15.13 7.88 17.25
C PHE A 220 16.00 6.67 17.59
N GLU A 221 17.10 6.44 16.85
CA GLU A 221 18.06 5.36 17.13
C GLU A 221 18.66 5.46 18.53
N ASP A 222 19.11 6.66 18.92
CA ASP A 222 19.69 6.95 20.24
C ASP A 222 18.67 6.75 21.39
N ARG A 223 17.37 6.63 21.07
CA ARG A 223 16.26 6.33 21.98
C ARG A 223 15.74 4.89 21.85
N GLY A 224 16.52 4.01 21.23
CA GLY A 224 16.24 2.57 21.16
C GLY A 224 15.25 2.15 20.08
N CYS A 225 14.98 3.01 19.09
CA CYS A 225 14.25 2.60 17.90
C CYS A 225 15.19 1.89 16.92
N GLU A 226 14.70 0.84 16.25
CA GLU A 226 15.51 0.00 15.39
C GLU A 226 14.89 -0.10 14.00
N THR A 227 15.69 0.09 12.94
CA THR A 227 15.23 -0.18 11.57
C THR A 227 15.23 -1.67 11.30
N ILE A 228 14.06 -2.22 10.98
CA ILE A 228 13.85 -3.64 10.71
C ILE A 228 13.36 -3.82 9.29
N LYS A 229 14.01 -4.71 8.52
CA LYS A 229 13.46 -5.23 7.27
C LYS A 229 12.34 -6.20 7.60
N VAL A 230 11.10 -5.85 7.21
CA VAL A 230 9.94 -6.70 7.47
C VAL A 230 9.97 -7.87 6.48
N ASN A 231 9.96 -9.08 7.01
CA ASN A 231 9.90 -10.30 6.22
C ASN A 231 8.49 -10.89 6.27
N ALA A 232 8.07 -11.52 5.18
CA ALA A 232 6.76 -12.11 5.02
C ALA A 232 6.84 -13.33 4.10
N ASP A 233 6.03 -14.34 4.38
CA ASP A 233 5.79 -15.46 3.48
C ASP A 233 4.58 -15.15 2.58
N ALA A 234 4.41 -15.93 1.52
CA ALA A 234 3.19 -15.86 0.71
C ALA A 234 1.97 -16.09 1.60
N GLY A 235 0.98 -15.20 1.47
CA GLY A 235 -0.27 -15.25 2.24
C GLY A 235 -0.27 -14.37 3.48
N ASP A 236 0.88 -13.86 3.89
CA ASP A 236 0.95 -12.96 5.03
C ASP A 236 0.42 -11.55 4.69
N VAL A 237 -0.11 -10.88 5.71
CA VAL A 237 -0.48 -9.47 5.64
C VAL A 237 0.40 -8.69 6.59
N ILE A 238 1.11 -7.70 6.05
CA ILE A 238 1.90 -6.76 6.85
C ILE A 238 1.02 -5.53 7.08
N LEU A 239 0.92 -5.08 8.33
CA LEU A 239 0.27 -3.81 8.68
C LEU A 239 1.27 -2.89 9.38
N TRP A 240 1.20 -1.59 9.11
CA TRP A 240 1.92 -0.58 9.88
C TRP A 240 1.10 0.69 10.06
N ASP A 241 1.21 1.29 11.24
CA ASP A 241 0.66 2.61 11.51
C ASP A 241 1.35 3.63 10.61
N SER A 242 0.59 4.49 9.92
CA SER A 242 1.15 5.50 9.00
C SER A 242 2.06 6.53 9.68
N ARG A 243 2.08 6.58 11.01
CA ARG A 243 3.03 7.37 11.84
C ARG A 243 4.33 6.62 12.13
N THR A 244 4.45 5.36 11.73
CA THR A 244 5.68 4.57 11.84
C THR A 244 6.64 4.99 10.75
N MET A 245 7.86 5.39 11.12
CA MET A 245 8.85 5.79 10.15
C MET A 245 9.25 4.58 9.32
N HIS A 246 9.19 4.71 8.00
CA HIS A 246 9.43 3.59 7.09
C HIS A 246 10.00 4.07 5.74
N PHE A 247 10.51 3.12 4.98
CA PHE A 247 11.01 3.30 3.61
C PHE A 247 11.18 1.93 2.94
N ASN A 248 11.71 1.87 1.72
CA ASN A 248 11.97 0.61 1.03
C ASN A 248 13.46 0.36 0.74
N CYS A 249 13.80 -0.91 0.55
CA CYS A 249 15.06 -1.33 -0.06
C CYS A 249 14.81 -2.13 -1.34
N VAL A 250 15.82 -2.14 -2.20
CA VAL A 250 15.89 -3.00 -3.38
C VAL A 250 16.34 -4.42 -3.02
N PRO A 251 15.94 -5.45 -3.78
CA PRO A 251 16.42 -6.82 -3.58
C PRO A 251 17.91 -6.98 -3.93
N THR A 252 18.59 -7.83 -3.16
CA THR A 252 19.89 -8.44 -3.53
C THR A 252 19.75 -9.91 -3.90
N SER A 253 18.61 -10.53 -3.58
CA SER A 253 18.20 -11.85 -4.05
C SER A 253 17.76 -11.82 -5.51
N GLN A 254 17.31 -12.98 -6.00
CA GLN A 254 16.69 -13.14 -7.32
C GLN A 254 15.24 -13.65 -7.24
N ASN A 255 14.59 -13.45 -6.08
CA ASN A 255 13.19 -13.80 -5.90
C ASN A 255 12.30 -12.69 -6.45
N ILE A 256 11.18 -13.07 -7.05
CA ILE A 256 10.14 -12.10 -7.40
C ILE A 256 9.55 -11.49 -6.13
N ARG A 257 9.13 -10.23 -6.20
CA ARG A 257 8.28 -9.60 -5.18
C ARG A 257 6.92 -9.41 -5.80
N SER A 258 5.87 -9.89 -5.14
CA SER A 258 4.48 -9.79 -5.63
C SER A 258 3.57 -9.43 -4.47
N LEU A 259 2.88 -8.30 -4.59
CA LEU A 259 1.98 -7.81 -3.56
C LEU A 259 1.02 -6.74 -4.08
N VAL A 260 -0.01 -6.48 -3.26
CA VAL A 260 -0.92 -5.34 -3.38
C VAL A 260 -0.78 -4.45 -2.15
N TYR A 261 -0.74 -3.13 -2.35
CA TYR A 261 -0.87 -2.16 -1.27
C TYR A 261 -2.36 -1.98 -0.92
N ALA A 262 -2.71 -2.13 0.35
CA ALA A 262 -4.09 -2.09 0.80
C ALA A 262 -4.20 -1.39 2.15
N CYS A 263 -5.03 -0.35 2.21
CA CYS A 263 -5.40 0.31 3.44
C CYS A 263 -6.92 0.33 3.55
N TYR A 264 -7.43 0.19 4.77
CA TYR A 264 -8.85 0.30 5.04
C TYR A 264 -9.07 1.23 6.20
N THR A 265 -10.23 1.87 6.22
CA THR A 265 -10.70 2.69 7.33
C THR A 265 -12.21 2.61 7.43
N PRO A 266 -12.82 2.87 8.59
CA PRO A 266 -14.28 2.88 8.71
C PRO A 266 -14.93 3.85 7.73
N ALA A 267 -16.06 3.45 7.15
CA ALA A 267 -16.83 4.32 6.26
C ALA A 267 -17.34 5.58 6.99
N SER A 268 -17.51 5.52 8.31
CA SER A 268 -17.88 6.67 9.13
C SER A 268 -16.82 7.77 9.19
N PHE A 269 -15.57 7.48 8.79
CA PHE A 269 -14.49 8.47 8.78
C PHE A 269 -14.60 9.39 7.56
N ALA A 270 -15.28 8.96 6.50
CA ALA A 270 -15.38 9.70 5.26
C ALA A 270 -16.51 10.72 5.31
N THR A 271 -16.27 11.90 4.72
CA THR A 271 -17.34 12.86 4.45
C THR A 271 -18.15 12.44 3.22
N THR A 272 -19.37 12.95 3.08
CA THR A 272 -20.19 12.72 1.88
C THR A 272 -19.48 13.18 0.60
N GLU A 273 -18.74 14.30 0.65
CA GLU A 273 -17.96 14.81 -0.49
C GLU A 273 -16.84 13.83 -0.86
N THR A 274 -16.12 13.30 0.13
CA THR A 274 -15.06 12.31 -0.11
C THR A 274 -15.63 11.02 -0.69
N LEU A 275 -16.77 10.53 -0.20
CA LEU A 275 -17.45 9.35 -0.76
C LEU A 275 -17.86 9.57 -2.22
N GLN A 276 -18.44 10.73 -2.53
CA GLN A 276 -18.79 11.08 -3.91
C GLN A 276 -17.55 11.11 -4.80
N LYS A 277 -16.46 11.75 -4.34
CA LYS A 277 -15.22 11.81 -5.11
C LYS A 277 -14.61 10.44 -5.35
N LYS A 278 -14.65 9.59 -4.34
CA LYS A 278 -14.16 8.20 -4.42
C LYS A 278 -14.98 7.37 -5.42
N ALA A 279 -16.31 7.54 -5.43
CA ALA A 279 -17.19 6.87 -6.38
C ALA A 279 -16.91 7.28 -7.83
N GLU A 280 -16.67 8.58 -8.09
CA GLU A 280 -16.24 9.07 -9.41
C GLU A 280 -14.94 8.40 -9.88
N LEU A 281 -13.93 8.35 -9.01
CA LEU A 281 -12.63 7.74 -9.35
C LEU A 281 -12.76 6.21 -9.57
N PHE A 282 -13.66 5.54 -8.84
CA PHE A 282 -13.97 4.14 -9.07
C PHE A 282 -14.60 3.90 -10.46
N ASP A 283 -15.54 4.75 -10.86
CA ASP A 283 -16.19 4.67 -12.18
C ASP A 283 -15.20 4.96 -13.32
N GLU A 284 -14.24 5.84 -13.09
CA GLU A 284 -13.15 6.12 -14.04
C GLU A 284 -12.04 5.04 -14.06
N ARG A 285 -12.10 4.07 -13.15
CA ARG A 285 -11.07 3.03 -12.91
C ARG A 285 -9.71 3.61 -12.54
N VAL A 286 -9.72 4.67 -11.74
CA VAL A 286 -8.51 5.39 -11.33
C VAL A 286 -8.10 4.95 -9.93
N GLY A 287 -6.80 4.77 -9.72
CA GLY A 287 -6.23 4.54 -8.41
C GLY A 287 -6.30 5.79 -7.52
N THR A 288 -6.38 5.57 -6.21
CA THR A 288 -6.37 6.60 -5.17
C THR A 288 -5.09 6.49 -4.35
N THR A 289 -4.93 7.39 -3.38
CA THR A 289 -3.91 7.29 -2.34
C THR A 289 -4.20 6.13 -1.38
N HIS A 290 -3.28 5.89 -0.45
CA HIS A 290 -3.47 4.95 0.67
C HIS A 290 -4.52 5.41 1.69
N TRP A 291 -5.09 6.62 1.59
CA TRP A 291 -6.15 7.09 2.49
C TRP A 291 -7.54 6.75 1.90
N PRO A 292 -8.32 5.83 2.51
CA PRO A 292 -9.60 5.42 1.92
C PRO A 292 -10.74 6.42 2.18
N HIS A 293 -10.65 7.18 3.27
CA HIS A 293 -11.71 8.06 3.77
C HIS A 293 -11.40 9.56 3.65
N ASP A 294 -10.19 9.93 3.24
CA ASP A 294 -9.71 11.30 3.15
C ASP A 294 -8.59 11.40 2.09
N ASN A 295 -8.20 12.61 1.69
CA ASN A 295 -7.12 12.86 0.73
C ASN A 295 -7.23 11.99 -0.55
N VAL A 296 -8.46 11.82 -1.03
CA VAL A 296 -8.80 10.99 -2.19
C VAL A 296 -8.63 11.83 -3.46
N PHE A 297 -7.54 11.62 -4.16
CA PHE A 297 -7.27 12.21 -5.47
C PHE A 297 -6.59 11.20 -6.39
N LYS A 298 -6.61 11.49 -7.69
CA LYS A 298 -5.88 10.71 -8.69
C LYS A 298 -4.38 10.85 -8.44
N CYS A 299 -3.70 9.75 -8.12
CA CYS A 299 -2.24 9.76 -8.01
C CYS A 299 -1.61 10.34 -9.28
N SER A 300 -0.90 11.47 -9.14
CA SER A 300 -0.04 11.99 -10.18
C SER A 300 1.21 11.12 -10.23
N VAL A 301 1.48 10.55 -11.39
CA VAL A 301 2.68 9.71 -11.61
C VAL A 301 3.49 10.28 -12.77
N GLU A 302 4.78 9.94 -12.79
CA GLU A 302 5.80 10.41 -13.74
C GLU A 302 5.42 10.25 -15.22
N LYS A 303 6.08 10.99 -16.11
CA LYS A 303 5.85 10.94 -17.56
C LYS A 303 5.96 9.50 -18.06
N MET A 304 4.97 9.07 -18.85
CA MET A 304 5.02 7.77 -19.51
C MET A 304 6.01 7.84 -20.68
N ARG A 305 6.38 6.69 -21.23
CA ARG A 305 7.16 6.70 -22.47
C ARG A 305 6.32 7.33 -23.59
N PRO A 306 6.95 8.00 -24.59
CA PRO A 306 6.22 8.66 -25.66
C PRO A 306 5.24 7.74 -26.42
N ASP A 307 5.60 6.47 -26.60
CA ASP A 307 4.75 5.43 -27.19
C ASP A 307 3.53 5.11 -26.32
N GLU A 308 3.72 4.94 -25.01
CA GLU A 308 2.62 4.73 -24.05
C GLU A 308 1.66 5.93 -23.97
N GLU A 309 2.18 7.16 -24.11
CA GLU A 309 1.36 8.37 -24.16
C GLU A 309 0.54 8.43 -25.46
N ALA A 310 1.18 8.16 -26.60
CA ALA A 310 0.53 8.17 -27.91
C ALA A 310 -0.58 7.11 -28.04
N GLU A 311 -0.35 5.92 -27.47
CA GLU A 311 -1.32 4.82 -27.48
C GLU A 311 -2.42 4.96 -26.41
N GLY A 312 -2.32 5.94 -25.51
CA GLY A 312 -3.27 6.11 -24.43
C GLY A 312 -3.23 4.98 -23.38
N SER A 313 -2.10 4.27 -23.29
CA SER A 313 -1.91 3.07 -22.45
C SER A 313 -2.21 3.32 -20.97
N SER A 314 -2.13 4.56 -20.48
CA SER A 314 -2.59 4.92 -19.12
C SER A 314 -4.02 4.48 -18.77
N LYS A 315 -4.92 4.39 -19.78
CA LYS A 315 -6.32 4.00 -19.60
C LYS A 315 -6.57 2.52 -19.92
N ARG A 316 -5.51 1.77 -20.24
CA ARG A 316 -5.59 0.34 -20.47
C ARG A 316 -6.17 -0.35 -19.24
N LEU A 317 -7.03 -1.32 -19.50
CA LEU A 317 -7.56 -2.28 -18.54
C LEU A 317 -7.61 -3.59 -19.31
N PHE A 318 -6.83 -4.58 -18.88
CA PHE A 318 -6.71 -5.87 -19.56
C PHE A 318 -7.97 -6.71 -19.37
N GLU A 319 -8.46 -6.80 -18.13
CA GLU A 319 -9.69 -7.52 -17.81
C GLU A 319 -10.62 -6.65 -16.93
N GLU A 320 -11.90 -6.52 -17.33
CA GLU A 320 -12.88 -5.76 -16.56
C GLU A 320 -13.20 -6.42 -15.21
N PRO A 321 -13.29 -5.64 -14.13
CA PRO A 321 -13.62 -6.14 -12.81
C PRO A 321 -15.06 -6.66 -12.71
N ILE A 322 -15.26 -7.72 -11.94
CA ILE A 322 -16.60 -8.08 -11.46
C ILE A 322 -16.95 -7.16 -10.30
N VAL A 323 -18.00 -6.36 -10.46
CA VAL A 323 -18.44 -5.40 -9.44
C VAL A 323 -19.56 -6.03 -8.61
N THR A 324 -19.24 -6.41 -7.37
CA THR A 324 -20.21 -6.93 -6.38
C THR A 324 -20.68 -5.84 -5.44
N ASP A 325 -21.76 -6.09 -4.70
CA ASP A 325 -22.24 -5.17 -3.65
C ASP A 325 -21.17 -4.88 -2.59
N GLN A 326 -20.37 -5.88 -2.22
CA GLN A 326 -19.25 -5.71 -1.29
C GLN A 326 -18.20 -4.73 -1.86
N ILE A 327 -17.84 -4.88 -3.13
CA ILE A 327 -16.89 -3.97 -3.79
C ILE A 327 -17.48 -2.55 -3.87
N LEU A 328 -18.76 -2.41 -4.19
CA LEU A 328 -19.44 -1.11 -4.22
C LEU A 328 -19.44 -0.44 -2.84
N LYS A 329 -19.62 -1.20 -1.76
CA LYS A 329 -19.53 -0.71 -0.38
C LYS A 329 -18.11 -0.29 -0.01
N LEU A 330 -17.11 -1.13 -0.29
CA LEU A 330 -15.68 -0.81 -0.08
C LEU A 330 -15.23 0.41 -0.90
N ALA A 331 -15.81 0.60 -2.08
CA ALA A 331 -15.60 1.77 -2.94
C ALA A 331 -16.30 3.03 -2.45
N GLY A 332 -17.19 2.95 -1.45
CA GLY A 332 -18.03 4.07 -1.02
C GLY A 332 -19.11 4.48 -2.02
N LYS A 333 -19.40 3.64 -3.02
CA LYS A 333 -20.38 3.90 -4.08
C LYS A 333 -21.81 3.59 -3.63
N VAL A 334 -21.98 2.67 -2.68
CA VAL A 334 -23.27 2.39 -2.04
C VAL A 334 -23.10 2.41 -0.51
N PRO A 335 -24.15 2.79 0.25
CA PRO A 335 -24.08 2.81 1.70
C PRO A 335 -23.96 1.41 2.31
N TYR A 336 -23.48 1.37 3.56
CA TYR A 336 -23.28 0.15 4.34
C TYR A 336 -24.54 -0.42 4.97
#